data_AF-A0A1B8DZK7-F1
#
_entry.id   AF-A0A1B8DZK7-F1
#
_cell.length_a   1.000
_cell.length_b   1.000
_cell.length_c   1.000
_cell.angle_alpha   90.00
_cell.angle_beta   90.00
_cell.angle_gamma   90.00
#
_symmetry.space_group_name_H-M   'P 1'
#
loop_
_entity.id
_entity.type
_entity.pdbx_description
1 polymer ?
#
loop_
_entity_poly.entity_id
_entity_poly.type
_entity_poly.pdbx_seq_one_letter_code
_entity_poly.pdbx_strand_id
1 'polypeptide(L)'
;MARYLTPASIGLLCLIELYTDSAVPIPSTVPILSFIVSNLLPPSLPKPRDHFSSNETREDRANFIISIEDFERLLSAYPSASGLPGRTLWDIFLMKLWDINSLHALHVFFERRSHLLIKTREDTQMDTDIGIPPPSQTMILLSRASPFGAFVRRAQLEFTRLKFQDTLNLWTSFISYRQVTLSTWKRRNPAAGTWSFDAVLEEADKEWDQNMLQTLVNVAYPDVFTNHGRSDGLVSTNDVEKLLEFQIEQMQKLGNRVSETLQQQFEEILGGDVMIPSLSHYVKYGYIYVIDCKISSNVR
;
A
#
# COMPACT_ATOMS: atom_id res chain seq x y z
N MET A 1 15.56 -9.42 -3.61
CA MET A 1 14.23 -9.86 -4.09
C MET A 1 13.46 -8.62 -4.44
N ALA A 2 12.64 -8.65 -5.48
CA ALA A 2 11.85 -7.50 -5.87
C ALA A 2 10.86 -7.14 -4.74
N ARG A 3 10.95 -5.92 -4.17
CA ARG A 3 10.12 -5.47 -3.04
C ARG A 3 8.68 -5.33 -3.52
N TYR A 4 7.84 -6.35 -3.34
CA TYR A 4 6.42 -6.30 -3.69
C TYR A 4 5.62 -5.55 -2.64
N LEU A 5 5.82 -5.89 -1.36
CA LEU A 5 5.08 -5.33 -0.24
C LEU A 5 5.64 -3.97 0.19
N THR A 6 4.74 -3.01 0.33
CA THR A 6 5.00 -1.65 0.82
C THR A 6 4.07 -1.33 1.99
N PRO A 7 4.35 -0.28 2.78
CA PRO A 7 3.41 0.21 3.79
C PRO A 7 2.02 0.54 3.22
N ALA A 8 1.97 1.12 2.02
CA ALA A 8 0.72 1.38 1.30
C ALA A 8 -0.05 0.09 0.98
N SER A 9 0.64 -1.00 0.66
CA SER A 9 0.02 -2.31 0.45
C SER A 9 -0.67 -2.83 1.72
N ILE A 10 -0.07 -2.61 2.90
CA ILE A 10 -0.69 -2.94 4.20
C ILE A 10 -1.95 -2.08 4.39
N GLY A 11 -1.87 -0.78 4.09
CA GLY A 11 -3.04 0.11 4.11
C GLY A 11 -4.18 -0.37 3.19
N LEU A 12 -3.88 -0.78 1.96
CA LEU A 12 -4.87 -1.36 1.04
C LEU A 12 -5.47 -2.66 1.59
N LEU A 13 -4.67 -3.53 2.21
CA LEU A 13 -5.17 -4.75 2.85
C LEU A 13 -6.11 -4.44 4.03
N CYS A 14 -5.81 -3.43 4.83
CA CYS A 14 -6.70 -2.96 5.90
C CYS A 14 -8.02 -2.39 5.34
N LEU A 15 -7.95 -1.67 4.22
CA LEU A 15 -9.14 -1.13 3.55
C LEU A 15 -10.01 -2.23 2.94
N ILE A 16 -9.40 -3.26 2.35
CA ILE A 16 -10.11 -4.45 1.85
C ILE A 16 -10.80 -5.17 3.00
N GLU A 17 -10.13 -5.36 4.14
CA GLU A 17 -10.74 -5.96 5.32
C GLU A 17 -11.93 -5.14 5.84
N LEU A 18 -11.78 -3.82 5.90
CA LEU A 18 -12.88 -2.92 6.30
C LEU A 18 -14.10 -3.08 5.39
N TYR A 19 -13.87 -3.26 4.08
CA TYR A 19 -14.93 -3.54 3.12
C TYR A 19 -15.56 -4.92 3.34
N THR A 20 -14.77 -5.97 3.60
CA THR A 20 -15.28 -7.33 3.80
C THR A 20 -16.05 -7.51 5.10
N ASP A 21 -15.72 -6.74 6.13
CA ASP A 21 -16.40 -6.77 7.43
C ASP A 21 -17.80 -6.12 7.39
N SER A 22 -18.28 -5.68 6.22
CA SER A 22 -19.54 -4.93 6.04
C SER A 22 -19.62 -3.65 6.89
N ALA A 23 -18.47 -3.12 7.32
CA ALA A 23 -18.38 -1.89 8.13
C ALA A 23 -18.56 -0.61 7.30
N VAL A 24 -18.72 -0.76 5.98
CA VAL A 24 -18.83 0.31 4.99
C VAL A 24 -20.31 0.54 4.64
N PRO A 25 -20.87 1.74 4.87
CA PRO A 25 -22.20 2.07 4.39
C PRO A 25 -22.35 1.93 2.86
N ILE A 26 -23.57 1.63 2.39
CA ILE A 26 -23.90 1.54 0.96
C ILE A 26 -23.38 2.75 0.14
N PRO A 27 -23.52 4.03 0.57
CA PRO A 27 -23.06 5.17 -0.23
C PRO A 27 -21.53 5.27 -0.39
N SER A 28 -20.74 4.68 0.51
CA SER A 28 -19.27 4.71 0.46
C SER A 28 -18.66 3.49 -0.24
N THR A 29 -19.49 2.51 -0.61
CA THR A 29 -19.04 1.27 -1.26
C THR A 29 -18.38 1.52 -2.62
N VAL A 30 -19.05 2.28 -3.51
CA VAL A 30 -18.53 2.54 -4.87
C VAL A 30 -17.22 3.35 -4.85
N PRO A 31 -17.12 4.47 -4.10
CA PRO A 31 -15.87 5.22 -3.97
C PRO A 31 -14.69 4.37 -3.46
N ILE A 32 -14.92 3.54 -2.43
CA ILE A 32 -13.88 2.67 -1.85
C ILE A 32 -13.44 1.61 -2.85
N LEU A 33 -14.39 0.91 -3.49
CA LEU A 33 -14.05 -0.09 -4.50
C LEU A 33 -13.33 0.53 -5.69
N SER A 34 -13.76 1.71 -6.15
CA SER A 34 -13.09 2.43 -7.23
C SER A 34 -11.65 2.78 -6.86
N PHE A 35 -11.43 3.26 -5.63
CA PHE A 35 -10.09 3.58 -5.13
C PHE A 35 -9.20 2.34 -5.04
N ILE A 36 -9.71 1.22 -4.50
CA ILE A 36 -8.90 0.00 -4.42
C ILE A 36 -8.57 -0.49 -5.84
N VAL A 37 -9.56 -0.53 -6.74
CA VAL A 37 -9.36 -1.02 -8.12
C VAL A 37 -8.37 -0.14 -8.89
N SER A 38 -8.42 1.19 -8.75
CA SER A 38 -7.49 2.10 -9.44
C SER A 38 -6.04 1.93 -8.98
N ASN A 39 -5.84 1.46 -7.75
CA ASN A 39 -4.52 1.21 -7.18
C ASN A 39 -4.02 -0.23 -7.43
N LEU A 40 -4.94 -1.20 -7.60
CA LEU A 40 -4.58 -2.59 -7.87
C LEU A 40 -4.33 -2.87 -9.35
N LEU A 41 -5.11 -2.26 -10.25
CA LEU A 41 -4.97 -2.44 -11.69
C LEU A 41 -3.92 -1.48 -12.26
N PRO A 42 -3.24 -1.84 -13.37
CA PRO A 42 -2.46 -0.86 -14.13
C PRO A 42 -3.34 0.35 -14.46
N PRO A 43 -2.79 1.57 -14.52
CA PRO A 43 -3.55 2.74 -14.95
C PRO A 43 -4.08 2.48 -16.37
N SER A 44 -5.33 2.04 -16.46
CA SER A 44 -6.00 1.91 -17.75
C SER A 44 -6.10 3.30 -18.37
N LEU A 45 -5.91 3.36 -19.70
CA LEU A 45 -5.96 4.56 -20.53
C LEU A 45 -6.89 5.67 -19.99
N PRO A 46 -6.51 6.96 -20.14
CA PRO A 46 -7.36 8.05 -19.69
C PRO A 46 -8.77 7.89 -20.26
N LYS A 47 -9.78 7.82 -19.37
CA LYS A 47 -11.17 8.01 -19.75
C LYS A 47 -11.27 9.28 -20.61
N PRO A 48 -12.04 9.27 -21.72
CA PRO A 48 -12.35 10.49 -22.44
C PRO A 48 -12.94 11.48 -21.44
N ARG A 49 -12.36 12.69 -21.41
CA ARG A 49 -12.75 13.77 -20.52
C ARG A 49 -14.21 14.13 -20.76
N ASP A 50 -15.07 13.92 -19.77
CA ASP A 50 -16.29 14.71 -19.68
C ASP A 50 -15.87 16.14 -19.33
N HIS A 51 -16.31 17.07 -20.18
CA HIS A 51 -15.94 18.48 -20.21
C HIS A 51 -16.49 19.28 -19.02
N PHE A 52 -16.22 18.91 -17.76
CA PHE A 52 -16.60 19.74 -16.60
C PHE A 52 -15.63 19.58 -15.41
N SER A 53 -14.34 19.85 -15.61
CA SER A 53 -13.44 20.35 -14.56
C SER A 53 -12.09 20.70 -15.18
N SER A 54 -11.95 21.94 -15.64
CA SER A 54 -10.64 22.54 -15.89
C SER A 54 -10.04 22.88 -14.53
N ASN A 55 -9.11 22.05 -14.01
CA ASN A 55 -7.99 22.43 -13.12
C ASN A 55 -7.22 21.23 -12.51
N GLU A 56 -7.29 20.02 -13.07
CA GLU A 56 -6.30 18.98 -12.71
C GLU A 56 -5.01 19.21 -13.51
N THR A 57 -4.02 19.75 -12.82
CA THR A 57 -2.64 19.90 -13.29
C THR A 57 -2.09 18.54 -13.71
N ARG A 58 -1.38 18.51 -14.85
CA ARG A 58 -0.78 17.29 -15.45
C ARG A 58 0.21 16.57 -14.51
N GLU A 59 0.59 17.18 -13.40
CA GLU A 59 1.51 16.69 -12.38
C GLU A 59 0.83 15.78 -11.34
N ASP A 60 -0.50 15.84 -11.17
CA ASP A 60 -1.24 15.05 -10.17
C ASP A 60 -1.31 13.54 -10.49
N ARG A 61 -0.89 13.13 -11.69
CA ARG A 61 -0.93 11.73 -12.14
C ARG A 61 0.38 10.97 -11.92
N ALA A 62 1.41 11.61 -11.37
CA ALA A 62 2.73 11.01 -11.16
C ALA A 62 2.95 10.49 -9.73
N ASN A 63 2.01 10.66 -8.81
CA ASN A 63 2.10 10.06 -7.47
C ASN A 63 1.59 8.62 -7.51
N PHE A 64 2.44 7.71 -7.98
CA PHE A 64 2.21 6.25 -7.90
C PHE A 64 2.25 5.72 -6.46
N ILE A 65 2.76 6.54 -5.54
CA ILE A 65 2.85 6.23 -4.12
C ILE A 65 1.56 6.67 -3.46
N ILE A 66 0.79 5.72 -2.96
CA ILE A 66 -0.38 6.00 -2.13
C ILE A 66 0.13 6.53 -0.78
N SER A 67 -0.21 7.77 -0.47
CA SER A 67 0.09 8.36 0.82
C SER A 67 -0.99 8.02 1.84
N ILE A 68 -0.66 8.13 3.13
CA ILE A 68 -1.64 7.92 4.20
C ILE A 68 -2.76 8.97 4.17
N GLU A 69 -2.46 10.15 3.62
CA GLU A 69 -3.40 11.26 3.44
C GLU A 69 -4.46 10.94 2.37
N ASP A 70 -4.14 10.14 1.36
CA ASP A 70 -5.10 9.74 0.34
C ASP A 70 -6.20 8.84 0.93
N PHE A 71 -5.83 7.97 1.88
CA PHE A 71 -6.80 7.21 2.68
C PHE A 71 -7.64 8.13 3.56
N GLU A 72 -7.03 9.12 4.21
CA GLU A 72 -7.75 10.08 5.05
C GLU A 72 -8.77 10.90 4.24
N ARG A 73 -8.38 11.44 3.08
CA ARG A 73 -9.27 12.20 2.18
C ARG A 73 -10.45 11.36 1.72
N LEU A 74 -10.22 10.09 1.36
CA LEU A 74 -11.29 9.19 0.93
C LEU A 74 -12.24 8.83 2.08
N LEU A 75 -11.70 8.45 3.24
CA LEU A 75 -12.48 7.81 4.30
C LEU A 75 -13.12 8.82 5.27
N SER A 76 -12.55 10.01 5.41
CA SER A 76 -13.11 11.08 6.27
C SER A 76 -14.47 11.60 5.76
N ALA A 77 -14.74 11.48 4.46
CA ALA A 77 -15.99 11.89 3.84
C ALA A 77 -17.20 11.03 4.25
N TYR A 78 -16.99 9.86 4.86
CA TYR A 78 -18.03 8.88 5.11
C TYR A 78 -18.15 8.52 6.60
N PRO A 79 -19.38 8.49 7.15
CA PRO A 79 -19.62 8.03 8.51
C PRO A 79 -19.38 6.52 8.61
N SER A 80 -19.04 6.06 9.81
CA SER A 80 -18.93 4.63 10.09
C SER A 80 -20.31 3.94 10.16
N ALA A 81 -20.38 2.68 9.71
CA ALA A 81 -21.59 1.87 9.87
C ALA A 81 -21.80 1.37 11.33
N SER A 82 -20.82 1.57 12.21
CA SER A 82 -20.82 1.10 13.60
C SER A 82 -21.85 1.80 14.51
N GLY A 83 -22.63 2.76 14.00
CA GLY A 83 -23.70 3.45 14.75
C GLY A 83 -23.21 4.42 15.84
N LEU A 84 -21.89 4.59 16.00
CA LEU A 84 -21.32 5.55 16.94
C LEU A 84 -21.30 6.95 16.32
N PRO A 85 -22.00 7.93 16.92
CA PRO A 85 -22.07 9.28 16.38
C PRO A 85 -20.69 9.94 16.38
N GLY A 86 -20.32 10.56 15.26
CA GLY A 86 -19.05 11.28 15.12
C GLY A 86 -17.82 10.44 14.81
N ARG A 87 -17.97 9.11 14.59
CA ARG A 87 -16.91 8.25 14.03
C ARG A 87 -17.07 8.08 12.52
N THR A 88 -15.99 8.33 11.81
CA THR A 88 -15.85 8.18 10.36
C THR A 88 -15.25 6.81 10.01
N LEU A 89 -15.27 6.44 8.73
CA LEU A 89 -14.54 5.27 8.26
C LEU A 89 -13.03 5.42 8.46
N TRP A 90 -12.52 6.67 8.43
CA TRP A 90 -11.14 6.97 8.73
C TRP A 90 -10.76 6.55 10.16
N ASP A 91 -11.62 6.82 11.15
CA ASP A 91 -11.34 6.45 12.54
C ASP A 91 -11.27 4.91 12.71
N ILE A 92 -12.11 4.14 12.02
CA ILE A 92 -12.09 2.67 12.06
C ILE A 92 -10.88 2.12 11.32
N PHE A 93 -10.56 2.68 10.15
CA PHE A 93 -9.37 2.32 9.39
C PHE A 93 -8.10 2.55 10.22
N LEU A 94 -8.01 3.71 10.87
CA LEU A 94 -6.89 4.08 11.71
C LEU A 94 -6.75 3.14 12.91
N MET A 95 -7.87 2.74 13.53
CA MET A 95 -7.87 1.72 14.58
C MET A 95 -7.28 0.39 14.09
N LYS A 96 -7.70 -0.12 12.92
CA LYS A 96 -7.12 -1.35 12.34
C LYS A 96 -5.63 -1.17 12.01
N LEU A 97 -5.22 0.01 11.56
CA LEU A 97 -3.83 0.29 11.21
C LEU A 97 -2.91 0.33 12.44
N TRP A 98 -3.37 0.94 13.54
CA TRP A 98 -2.63 1.06 14.80
C TRP A 98 -2.68 -0.21 15.65
N ASP A 99 -3.65 -1.11 15.43
CA ASP A 99 -3.68 -2.45 16.04
C ASP A 99 -2.48 -3.31 15.59
N ILE A 100 -1.89 -3.00 14.44
CA ILE A 100 -0.63 -3.60 13.97
C ILE A 100 0.54 -2.88 14.66
N ASN A 101 0.66 -3.09 15.97
CA ASN A 101 1.60 -2.43 16.87
C ASN A 101 2.83 -3.29 17.25
N SER A 102 3.05 -4.41 16.59
CA SER A 102 4.28 -5.20 16.79
C SER A 102 4.60 -6.02 15.55
N LEU A 103 5.84 -6.49 15.44
CA LEU A 103 6.23 -7.43 14.39
C LEU A 103 5.37 -8.70 14.44
N HIS A 104 5.04 -9.17 15.64
CA HIS A 104 4.12 -10.30 15.81
C HIS A 104 2.71 -9.99 15.29
N ALA A 105 2.15 -8.83 15.62
CA ALA A 105 0.86 -8.39 15.11
C ALA A 105 0.86 -8.29 13.57
N LEU A 106 1.98 -7.87 12.96
CA LEU A 106 2.15 -7.86 11.51
C LEU A 106 2.09 -9.28 10.92
N HIS A 107 2.77 -10.26 11.53
CA HIS A 107 2.69 -11.66 11.10
C HIS A 107 1.25 -12.21 11.19
N VAL A 108 0.60 -11.98 12.33
CA VAL A 108 -0.80 -12.40 12.56
C VAL A 108 -1.74 -11.72 11.56
N PHE A 109 -1.52 -10.44 11.24
CA PHE A 109 -2.28 -9.71 10.24
C PHE A 109 -2.23 -10.39 8.86
N PHE A 110 -1.03 -10.77 8.40
CA PHE A 110 -0.84 -11.45 7.11
C PHE A 110 -1.40 -12.88 7.11
N GLU A 111 -1.28 -13.61 8.21
CA GLU A 111 -1.85 -14.96 8.34
C GLU A 111 -3.38 -14.95 8.19
N ARG A 112 -4.04 -13.98 8.84
CA ARG A 112 -5.49 -13.79 8.80
C ARG A 112 -6.04 -13.39 7.42
N ARG A 113 -5.19 -12.95 6.47
CA ARG A 113 -5.63 -12.57 5.11
C ARG A 113 -6.30 -13.72 4.37
N SER A 114 -5.90 -14.95 4.67
CA SER A 114 -6.51 -16.16 4.11
C SER A 114 -8.00 -16.27 4.43
N HIS A 115 -8.45 -15.73 5.57
CA HIS A 115 -9.85 -15.76 5.99
C HIS A 115 -10.75 -14.83 5.18
N LEU A 116 -10.19 -13.84 4.47
CA LEU A 116 -10.93 -12.96 3.58
C LEU A 116 -11.34 -13.67 2.27
N LEU A 117 -10.71 -14.79 1.95
CA LEU A 117 -10.89 -15.51 0.69
C LEU A 117 -11.95 -16.60 0.86
N ILE A 118 -12.73 -16.82 -0.20
CA ILE A 118 -13.57 -18.02 -0.31
C ILE A 118 -12.66 -19.24 -0.17
N LYS A 119 -12.96 -20.07 0.84
CA LYS A 119 -12.27 -21.34 1.08
C LYS A 119 -12.62 -22.33 -0.02
N THR A 120 -11.63 -23.09 -0.47
CA THR A 120 -11.89 -24.20 -1.38
C THR A 120 -12.66 -25.31 -0.66
N ARG A 121 -13.26 -26.24 -1.42
CA ARG A 121 -14.02 -27.35 -0.82
C ARG A 121 -13.15 -28.18 0.10
N GLU A 122 -11.90 -28.38 -0.31
CA GLU A 122 -10.86 -29.11 0.42
C GLU A 122 -10.49 -28.42 1.74
N ASP A 123 -10.33 -27.10 1.73
CA ASP A 123 -10.01 -26.30 2.93
C ASP A 123 -11.19 -26.31 3.92
N THR A 124 -12.42 -26.24 3.39
CA THR A 124 -13.64 -26.28 4.21
C THR A 124 -13.79 -27.65 4.88
N GLN A 125 -13.40 -28.72 4.17
CA GLN A 125 -13.42 -30.08 4.70
C GLN A 125 -12.37 -30.25 5.80
N MET A 126 -11.14 -29.76 5.60
CA MET A 126 -10.11 -29.74 6.64
C MET A 126 -10.52 -28.92 7.87
N ASP A 127 -11.13 -27.76 7.68
CA ASP A 127 -11.58 -26.92 8.79
C ASP A 127 -12.71 -27.56 9.60
N THR A 128 -13.59 -28.32 8.92
CA THR A 128 -14.64 -29.09 9.58
C THR A 128 -14.02 -30.23 10.40
N ASP A 129 -12.98 -30.88 9.88
CA ASP A 129 -12.24 -31.94 10.58
C ASP A 129 -11.44 -31.40 11.79
N ILE A 130 -10.99 -30.14 11.75
CA ILE A 130 -10.24 -29.46 12.83
C ILE A 130 -11.18 -28.72 13.81
N GLY A 131 -12.48 -28.60 13.51
CA GLY A 131 -13.47 -27.96 14.37
C GLY A 131 -13.47 -26.43 14.33
N ILE A 132 -12.99 -25.83 13.25
CA ILE A 132 -12.95 -24.37 13.07
C ILE A 132 -14.37 -23.89 12.65
N PRO A 133 -14.97 -22.93 13.38
CA PRO A 133 -16.31 -22.45 13.05
C PRO A 133 -16.33 -21.76 11.67
N PRO A 134 -17.45 -21.86 10.93
CA PRO A 134 -17.60 -21.18 9.65
C PRO A 134 -17.52 -19.65 9.81
N PRO A 135 -17.10 -18.91 8.77
CA PRO A 135 -17.03 -17.46 8.82
C PRO A 135 -18.40 -16.86 9.15
N SER A 136 -18.39 -15.69 9.82
CA SER A 136 -19.63 -15.01 10.22
C SER A 136 -20.51 -14.70 9.00
N GLN A 137 -21.82 -14.87 9.15
CA GLN A 137 -22.79 -14.69 8.06
C GLN A 137 -22.81 -13.27 7.47
N THR A 138 -22.24 -12.28 8.17
CA THR A 138 -22.18 -10.87 7.75
C THR A 138 -20.91 -10.50 6.99
N MET A 139 -19.94 -11.41 6.88
CA MET A 139 -18.67 -11.16 6.21
C MET A 139 -18.77 -11.44 4.71
N ILE A 140 -18.30 -10.50 3.89
CA ILE A 140 -18.18 -10.67 2.45
C ILE A 140 -16.90 -11.44 2.15
N LEU A 141 -17.02 -12.66 1.62
CA LEU A 141 -15.87 -13.46 1.20
C LEU A 141 -15.48 -13.14 -0.25
N LEU A 142 -14.19 -12.94 -0.48
CA LEU A 142 -13.65 -12.59 -1.79
C LEU A 142 -13.35 -13.85 -2.61
N SER A 143 -13.82 -13.89 -3.85
CA SER A 143 -13.40 -14.94 -4.79
C SER A 143 -11.91 -14.85 -5.05
N ARG A 144 -11.22 -16.01 -5.03
CA ARG A 144 -9.77 -16.12 -5.30
C ARG A 144 -9.38 -15.60 -6.68
N ALA A 145 -10.30 -15.61 -7.65
CA ALA A 145 -10.07 -15.13 -9.01
C ALA A 145 -10.43 -13.64 -9.20
N SER A 146 -11.02 -12.99 -8.19
CA SER A 146 -11.29 -11.55 -8.25
C SER A 146 -9.99 -10.73 -8.13
N PRO A 147 -9.94 -9.49 -8.64
CA PRO A 147 -8.77 -8.62 -8.47
C PRO A 147 -8.36 -8.45 -7.00
N PHE A 148 -9.34 -8.31 -6.09
CA PHE A 148 -9.07 -8.22 -4.65
C PHE A 148 -8.52 -9.54 -4.10
N GLY A 149 -9.14 -10.67 -4.43
CA GLY A 149 -8.68 -11.98 -3.96
C GLY A 149 -7.28 -12.34 -4.48
N ALA A 150 -6.97 -11.98 -5.72
CA ALA A 150 -5.65 -12.15 -6.31
C ALA A 150 -4.59 -11.29 -5.58
N PHE A 151 -4.90 -10.03 -5.28
CA PHE A 151 -4.03 -9.15 -4.52
C PHE A 151 -3.78 -9.67 -3.10
N VAL A 152 -4.84 -10.04 -2.36
CA VAL A 152 -4.75 -10.59 -1.01
C VAL A 152 -3.88 -11.86 -0.99
N ARG A 153 -4.11 -12.79 -1.92
CA ARG A 153 -3.32 -14.02 -2.03
C ARG A 153 -1.85 -13.74 -2.36
N ARG A 154 -1.59 -12.83 -3.32
CA ARG A 154 -0.22 -12.47 -3.70
C ARG A 154 0.50 -11.82 -2.52
N ALA A 155 -0.14 -10.87 -1.83
CA ALA A 155 0.44 -10.21 -0.67
C ALA A 155 0.77 -11.19 0.46
N GLN A 156 -0.11 -12.16 0.73
CA GLN A 156 0.17 -13.23 1.70
C GLN A 156 1.37 -14.09 1.27
N LEU A 157 1.38 -14.59 0.04
CA LEU A 157 2.47 -15.43 -0.47
C LEU A 157 3.82 -14.72 -0.47
N GLU A 158 3.85 -13.45 -0.88
CA GLU A 158 5.05 -12.63 -0.86
C GLU A 158 5.53 -12.40 0.57
N PHE A 159 4.63 -12.11 1.52
CA PHE A 159 5.00 -11.93 2.93
C PHE A 159 5.62 -13.21 3.52
N THR A 160 5.02 -14.38 3.26
CA THR A 160 5.56 -15.68 3.72
C THR A 160 6.94 -15.98 3.14
N ARG A 161 7.28 -15.42 1.97
CA ARG A 161 8.57 -15.61 1.30
C ARG A 161 9.63 -14.59 1.70
N LEU A 162 9.25 -13.51 2.40
CA LEU A 162 10.20 -12.50 2.83
C LEU A 162 11.22 -13.09 3.80
N LYS A 163 12.48 -12.68 3.62
CA LYS A 163 13.52 -12.94 4.61
C LYS A 163 13.26 -12.08 5.83
N PHE A 164 13.72 -12.53 7.00
CA PHE A 164 13.57 -11.78 8.25
C PHE A 164 14.02 -10.31 8.15
N GLN A 165 15.16 -10.04 7.50
CA GLN A 165 15.64 -8.67 7.29
C GLN A 165 14.67 -7.83 6.44
N ASP A 166 14.10 -8.40 5.39
CA ASP A 166 13.14 -7.71 4.53
C ASP A 166 11.81 -7.45 5.27
N THR A 167 11.40 -8.39 6.14
CA THR A 167 10.25 -8.23 7.04
C THR A 167 10.49 -7.11 8.05
N LEU A 168 11.68 -7.02 8.64
CA LEU A 168 12.05 -5.92 9.53
C LEU A 168 12.03 -4.58 8.80
N ASN A 169 12.60 -4.51 7.60
CA ASN A 169 12.58 -3.29 6.79
C ASN A 169 11.14 -2.87 6.44
N LEU A 170 10.25 -3.83 6.12
CA LEU A 170 8.84 -3.54 5.89
C LEU A 170 8.16 -3.01 7.16
N TRP A 171 8.45 -3.61 8.31
CA TRP A 171 7.91 -3.18 9.60
C TRP A 171 8.35 -1.77 9.98
N THR A 172 9.63 -1.45 9.86
CA THR A 172 10.16 -0.10 10.18
C THR A 172 9.64 0.96 9.22
N SER A 173 9.60 0.67 7.92
CA SER A 173 8.95 1.55 6.93
C SER A 173 7.46 1.74 7.23
N PHE A 174 6.76 0.70 7.69
CA PHE A 174 5.35 0.79 8.05
C PHE A 174 5.11 1.62 9.32
N ILE A 175 6.01 1.55 10.31
CA ILE A 175 5.99 2.46 11.47
C ILE A 175 6.10 3.90 10.99
N SER A 176 7.15 4.25 10.21
CA SER A 176 7.33 5.62 9.70
C SER A 176 6.11 6.11 8.92
N TYR A 177 5.56 5.25 8.05
CA TYR A 177 4.39 5.57 7.23
C TYR A 177 3.14 5.86 8.07
N ARG A 178 2.87 5.07 9.12
CA ARG A 178 1.71 5.34 10.00
C ARG A 178 1.95 6.46 10.99
N GLN A 179 3.18 6.72 11.40
CA GLN A 179 3.51 7.62 12.51
C GLN A 179 2.99 9.05 12.29
N VAL A 180 2.89 9.49 11.03
CA VAL A 180 2.31 10.80 10.64
C VAL A 180 0.89 10.98 11.20
N THR A 181 0.16 9.89 11.42
CA THR A 181 -1.20 9.89 11.97
C THR A 181 -1.28 9.81 13.49
N LEU A 182 -0.17 9.85 14.22
CA LEU A 182 -0.18 9.73 15.68
C LEU A 182 -1.02 10.82 16.35
N SER A 183 -0.94 12.05 15.85
CA SER A 183 -1.69 13.19 16.40
C SER A 183 -3.21 13.01 16.25
N THR A 184 -3.65 12.54 15.08
CA THR A 184 -5.07 12.25 14.80
C THR A 184 -5.55 11.04 15.58
N TRP A 185 -4.71 10.00 15.73
CA TRP A 185 -4.97 8.83 16.56
C TRP A 185 -5.16 9.18 18.04
N LYS A 186 -4.24 9.98 18.62
CA LYS A 186 -4.30 10.42 20.02
C LYS A 186 -5.57 11.20 20.36
N ARG A 187 -6.08 12.01 19.41
CA ARG A 187 -7.34 12.76 19.59
C ARG A 187 -8.54 11.84 19.84
N ARG A 188 -8.51 10.62 19.31
CA ARG A 188 -9.58 9.62 19.47
C ARG A 188 -9.27 8.55 20.52
N ASN A 189 -8.00 8.41 20.89
CA ASN A 189 -7.50 7.44 21.85
C ASN A 189 -6.56 8.13 22.83
N PRO A 190 -7.10 8.77 23.89
CA PRO A 190 -6.28 9.51 24.86
C PRO A 190 -5.27 8.65 25.63
N ALA A 191 -5.50 7.32 25.69
CA ALA A 191 -4.58 6.36 26.28
C ALA A 191 -3.32 6.14 25.43
N ALA A 192 -3.34 6.51 24.14
CA ALA A 192 -2.19 6.33 23.27
C ALA A 192 -1.06 7.31 23.66
N GLY A 193 0.05 6.75 24.12
CA GLY A 193 1.27 7.46 24.47
C GLY A 193 2.17 7.76 23.26
N THR A 194 3.40 8.19 23.55
CA THR A 194 4.44 8.39 22.51
C THR A 194 4.92 7.07 21.94
N TRP A 195 4.86 5.99 22.73
CA TRP A 195 5.38 4.67 22.38
C TRP A 195 4.33 3.71 21.82
N SER A 196 3.07 4.13 21.65
CA SER A 196 1.98 3.28 21.15
C SER A 196 2.16 2.77 19.71
N PHE A 197 3.26 3.13 19.04
CA PHE A 197 3.64 2.49 17.79
C PHE A 197 4.23 1.08 18.02
N ASP A 198 4.75 0.76 19.20
CA ASP A 198 5.27 -0.57 19.52
C ASP A 198 4.70 -1.05 20.85
N ALA A 199 3.97 -2.17 20.85
CA ALA A 199 3.36 -2.75 22.04
C ALA A 199 4.39 -3.07 23.13
N VAL A 200 5.61 -3.48 22.75
CA VAL A 200 6.68 -3.78 23.70
C VAL A 200 7.18 -2.51 24.36
N LEU A 201 7.32 -1.42 23.60
CA LEU A 201 7.74 -0.13 24.14
C LEU A 201 6.63 0.52 24.98
N GLU A 202 5.36 0.37 24.58
CA GLU A 202 4.21 0.85 25.34
C GLU A 202 4.08 0.13 26.70
N GLU A 203 4.35 -1.18 26.75
CA GLU A 203 4.41 -1.89 28.02
C GLU A 203 5.63 -1.47 28.85
N ALA A 204 6.79 -1.34 28.22
CA ALA A 204 8.02 -0.94 28.89
C ALA A 204 7.97 0.50 29.45
N ASP A 205 7.17 1.41 28.88
CA ASP A 205 6.95 2.77 29.39
C ASP A 205 6.37 2.82 30.81
N LYS A 206 5.74 1.74 31.27
CA LYS A 206 5.21 1.63 32.63
C LYS A 206 6.30 1.37 33.67
N GLU A 207 7.42 0.75 33.25
CA GLU A 207 8.45 0.23 34.16
C GLU A 207 9.81 0.91 33.97
N TRP A 208 10.14 1.33 32.75
CA TRP A 208 11.46 1.82 32.38
C TRP A 208 11.51 3.35 32.31
N ASP A 209 12.69 3.92 32.57
CA ASP A 209 12.90 5.35 32.42
C ASP A 209 12.84 5.77 30.93
N GLN A 210 12.35 6.98 30.69
CA GLN A 210 12.20 7.57 29.36
C GLN A 210 13.54 7.63 28.60
N ASN A 211 14.66 7.87 29.29
CA ASN A 211 15.97 7.89 28.64
C ASN A 211 16.40 6.51 28.15
N MET A 212 16.07 5.45 28.90
CA MET A 212 16.37 4.07 28.52
C MET A 212 15.53 3.64 27.31
N LEU A 213 14.24 4.00 27.31
CA LEU A 213 13.34 3.75 26.18
C LEU A 213 13.79 4.49 24.93
N GLN A 214 14.15 5.77 25.05
CA GLN A 214 14.68 6.53 23.93
C GLN A 214 15.98 5.92 23.38
N THR A 215 16.86 5.42 24.26
CA THR A 215 18.08 4.71 23.85
C THR A 215 17.75 3.44 23.07
N LEU A 216 16.79 2.64 23.56
CA LEU A 216 16.34 1.43 22.88
C LEU A 216 15.74 1.76 21.50
N VAL A 217 14.92 2.80 21.41
CA VAL A 217 14.31 3.25 20.16
C VAL A 217 15.38 3.67 19.15
N ASN A 218 16.40 4.40 19.59
CA ASN A 218 17.49 4.82 18.70
C ASN A 218 18.29 3.63 18.14
N VAL A 219 18.38 2.53 18.90
CA VAL A 219 19.08 1.31 18.47
C VAL A 219 18.19 0.41 17.60
N ALA A 220 16.92 0.24 17.98
CA ALA A 220 15.98 -0.64 17.29
C ALA A 220 15.38 0.01 16.02
N TYR A 221 15.27 1.34 16.01
CA TYR A 221 14.61 2.14 14.97
C TYR A 221 15.46 3.33 14.51
N PRO A 222 16.75 3.12 14.12
CA PRO A 222 17.70 4.21 13.86
C PRO A 222 17.27 5.14 12.73
N ASP A 223 16.59 4.61 11.71
CA ASP A 223 16.23 5.33 10.49
C ASP A 223 14.76 5.77 10.42
N VAL A 224 13.94 5.34 11.38
CA VAL A 224 12.47 5.50 11.34
C VAL A 224 12.05 6.95 11.56
N PHE A 225 12.77 7.66 12.43
CA PHE A 225 12.44 9.02 12.88
C PHE A 225 13.43 10.09 12.41
N THR A 226 14.53 9.69 11.76
CA THR A 226 15.61 10.58 11.33
C THR A 226 15.51 10.94 9.85
N ASN A 227 14.93 10.07 9.01
CA ASN A 227 14.81 10.28 7.56
C ASN A 227 13.43 10.81 7.17
N HIS A 228 13.16 12.10 7.38
CA HIS A 228 11.94 12.79 6.90
C HIS A 228 11.91 13.03 5.37
N GLY A 229 12.46 12.12 4.55
CA GLY A 229 12.52 12.39 3.10
C GLY A 229 13.16 11.33 2.21
N ARG A 230 13.55 10.16 2.72
CA ARG A 230 13.95 9.06 1.84
C ARG A 230 12.73 8.18 1.57
N SER A 231 12.27 8.21 0.32
CA SER A 231 11.20 7.39 -0.28
C SER A 231 11.53 5.88 -0.34
N ASP A 232 12.57 5.45 0.38
CA ASP A 232 13.17 4.13 0.28
C ASP A 232 12.25 3.09 0.96
N GLY A 233 11.37 2.48 0.17
CA GLY A 233 10.37 1.51 0.62
C GLY A 233 8.92 1.92 0.46
N LEU A 234 8.65 3.12 -0.06
CA LEU A 234 7.29 3.53 -0.44
C LEU A 234 6.88 3.04 -1.83
N VAL A 235 7.86 2.75 -2.71
CA VAL A 235 7.63 2.27 -4.07
C VAL A 235 7.87 0.77 -4.17
N SER A 236 6.89 0.02 -4.68
CA SER A 236 7.07 -1.39 -5.00
C SER A 236 7.77 -1.56 -6.34
N THR A 237 8.60 -2.59 -6.47
CA THR A 237 9.09 -3.05 -7.79
C THR A 237 7.98 -3.31 -8.80
N ASN A 238 6.83 -3.80 -8.35
CA ASN A 238 5.67 -4.04 -9.21
C ASN A 238 5.03 -2.72 -9.67
N ASP A 239 5.10 -1.67 -8.86
CA ASP A 239 4.59 -0.34 -9.25
C ASP A 239 5.53 0.30 -10.28
N VAL A 240 6.85 0.13 -10.13
CA VAL A 240 7.82 0.51 -11.14
C VAL A 240 7.57 -0.25 -12.44
N GLU A 241 7.36 -1.57 -12.40
CA GLU A 241 7.06 -2.38 -13.59
C GLU A 241 5.78 -1.92 -14.31
N LYS A 242 4.68 -1.70 -13.59
CA LYS A 242 3.42 -1.18 -14.16
C LYS A 242 3.61 0.19 -14.80
N LEU A 243 4.39 1.05 -14.14
CA LEU A 243 4.69 2.38 -14.65
C LEU A 243 5.55 2.31 -15.92
N LEU A 244 6.54 1.42 -15.96
CA LEU A 244 7.33 1.14 -17.15
C LEU A 244 6.45 0.59 -18.29
N GLU A 245 5.57 -0.35 -18.01
CA GLU A 245 4.61 -0.90 -18.99
C GLU A 245 3.69 0.18 -19.54
N PHE A 246 3.13 1.04 -18.68
CA PHE A 246 2.31 2.17 -19.10
C PHE A 246 3.10 3.12 -20.00
N GLN A 247 4.33 3.48 -19.61
CA GLN A 247 5.15 4.40 -20.39
C GLN A 247 5.53 3.80 -21.76
N ILE A 248 5.82 2.51 -21.82
CA ILE A 248 6.07 1.78 -23.08
C ILE A 248 4.81 1.81 -23.96
N GLU A 249 3.63 1.55 -23.40
CA GLU A 249 2.37 1.66 -24.16
C GLU A 249 2.14 3.07 -24.70
N GLN A 250 2.39 4.12 -23.90
CA GLN A 250 2.22 5.50 -24.36
C GLN A 250 3.22 5.84 -25.47
N MET A 251 4.48 5.38 -25.36
CA MET A 251 5.48 5.54 -26.42
C MET A 251 5.07 4.84 -27.71
N GLN A 252 4.57 3.61 -27.61
CA GLN A 252 4.13 2.83 -28.78
C GLN A 252 2.88 3.41 -29.44
N LYS A 253 1.91 3.89 -28.65
CA LYS A 253 0.63 4.39 -29.17
C LYS A 253 0.70 5.83 -29.69
N LEU A 254 1.44 6.70 -29.00
CA LEU A 254 1.46 8.14 -29.30
C LEU A 254 2.77 8.63 -29.94
N GLY A 255 3.82 7.79 -29.99
CA GLY A 255 5.15 8.21 -30.46
C GLY A 255 5.80 9.27 -29.58
N ASN A 256 5.24 9.53 -28.38
CA ASN A 256 5.72 10.55 -27.47
C ASN A 256 7.01 10.10 -26.77
N ARG A 257 7.98 10.99 -26.65
CA ARG A 257 9.19 10.77 -25.86
C ARG A 257 8.86 10.84 -24.36
N VAL A 258 9.60 10.09 -23.55
CA VAL A 258 9.56 10.24 -22.08
C VAL A 258 10.13 11.62 -21.73
N SER A 259 9.39 12.43 -20.97
CA SER A 259 9.87 13.73 -20.49
C SER A 259 11.12 13.55 -19.64
N GLU A 260 12.12 14.42 -19.78
CA GLU A 260 13.37 14.39 -19.00
C GLU A 260 13.12 14.40 -17.49
N THR A 261 12.06 15.05 -17.04
CA THR A 261 11.60 15.04 -15.64
C THR A 261 11.19 13.64 -15.16
N LEU A 262 10.44 12.90 -15.98
CA LEU A 262 10.07 11.51 -15.65
C LEU A 262 11.30 10.61 -15.68
N GLN A 263 12.25 10.85 -16.59
CA GLN A 263 13.49 10.08 -16.66
C GLN A 263 14.30 10.22 -15.37
N GLN A 264 14.46 11.45 -14.87
CA GLN A 264 15.13 11.72 -13.60
C GLN A 264 14.40 11.04 -12.43
N GLN A 265 13.07 11.09 -12.39
CA GLN A 265 12.29 10.39 -11.36
C GLN A 265 12.46 8.87 -11.44
N PHE A 266 12.48 8.29 -12.64
CA PHE A 266 12.76 6.86 -12.80
C PHE A 266 14.18 6.50 -12.40
N GLU A 267 15.17 7.31 -12.76
CA GLU A 267 16.56 7.09 -12.37
C GLU A 267 16.76 7.23 -10.85
N GLU A 268 16.04 8.15 -10.20
CA GLU A 268 16.03 8.27 -8.74
C GLU A 268 15.39 7.04 -8.08
N ILE A 269 14.25 6.57 -8.61
CA ILE A 269 13.56 5.37 -8.11
C ILE A 269 14.38 4.08 -8.38
N LEU A 270 15.05 3.98 -9.53
CA LEU A 270 15.91 2.86 -9.92
C LEU A 270 17.30 2.91 -9.26
N GLY A 271 17.73 4.10 -8.83
CA GLY A 271 18.97 4.32 -8.09
C GLY A 271 18.86 3.97 -6.60
N GLY A 272 17.64 3.87 -6.08
CA GLY A 272 17.36 3.17 -4.82
C GLY A 272 17.59 1.66 -4.95
N ASP A 273 17.63 0.93 -3.84
CA ASP A 273 17.93 -0.53 -3.74
C ASP A 273 16.85 -1.45 -4.40
N VAL A 274 16.14 -0.92 -5.40
CA VAL A 274 15.10 -1.58 -6.17
C VAL A 274 15.78 -2.43 -7.24
N MET A 275 15.77 -3.76 -7.05
CA MET A 275 16.16 -4.76 -8.06
C MET A 275 15.68 -4.32 -9.44
N ILE A 276 16.63 -4.14 -10.37
CA ILE A 276 16.41 -3.67 -11.75
C ILE A 276 15.24 -4.44 -12.38
N PRO A 277 14.07 -3.81 -12.60
CA PRO A 277 12.97 -4.42 -13.33
C PRO A 277 13.40 -4.98 -14.68
N SER A 278 12.76 -6.08 -15.10
CA SER A 278 13.02 -6.68 -16.44
C SER A 278 12.83 -5.68 -17.59
N LEU A 279 11.96 -4.69 -17.40
CA LEU A 279 11.63 -3.63 -18.35
C LEU A 279 12.56 -2.41 -18.28
N SER A 280 13.49 -2.31 -17.32
CA SER A 280 14.40 -1.16 -17.22
C SER A 280 15.30 -1.01 -18.46
N HIS A 281 15.60 -2.13 -19.11
CA HIS A 281 16.31 -2.14 -20.39
C HIS A 281 15.51 -1.45 -21.50
N TYR A 282 14.18 -1.48 -21.51
CA TYR A 282 13.38 -0.79 -22.53
C TYR A 282 13.45 0.72 -22.41
N VAL A 283 13.55 1.24 -21.20
CA VAL A 283 13.82 2.66 -21.00
C VAL A 283 15.20 2.96 -21.54
N LYS A 284 16.23 2.25 -21.07
CA LYS A 284 17.63 2.48 -21.47
C LYS A 284 17.93 2.30 -22.97
N TYR A 285 17.33 1.31 -23.63
CA TYR A 285 17.57 0.99 -25.05
C TYR A 285 16.48 1.52 -26.00
N GLY A 286 15.27 1.79 -25.51
CA GLY A 286 14.24 2.53 -26.26
C GLY A 286 14.69 3.96 -26.58
N TYR A 287 15.63 4.51 -25.79
CA TYR A 287 16.35 5.74 -26.11
C TYR A 287 17.22 5.65 -27.37
N ILE A 288 17.79 4.47 -27.68
CA ILE A 288 18.72 4.28 -28.81
C ILE A 288 17.96 4.08 -30.13
N TYR A 289 16.90 3.28 -30.14
CA TYR A 289 16.15 2.98 -31.38
C TYR A 289 15.41 4.19 -31.98
N VAL A 290 15.02 5.18 -31.17
CA VAL A 290 14.35 6.40 -31.66
C VAL A 290 15.34 7.43 -32.21
N ILE A 291 16.62 7.35 -31.84
CA ILE A 291 17.68 8.18 -32.45
C ILE A 291 18.06 7.64 -33.83
N ASP A 292 18.19 6.31 -33.98
CA ASP A 292 18.53 5.71 -35.29
C ASP A 292 17.41 5.86 -36.33
N CYS A 293 16.14 5.80 -35.91
CA CYS A 293 15.02 5.99 -36.84
C CYS A 293 14.95 7.42 -37.40
N LYS A 294 15.57 8.40 -36.75
CA LYS A 294 15.64 9.80 -37.19
C LYS A 294 16.89 10.10 -38.05
N ILE A 295 17.91 9.25 -37.99
CA ILE A 295 19.08 9.33 -38.90
C ILE A 295 18.74 8.68 -40.24
N SER A 296 17.91 7.63 -40.26
CA SER A 296 17.49 6.99 -41.53
C SER A 296 16.37 7.73 -42.27
N SER A 297 15.64 8.66 -41.64
CA SER A 297 14.58 9.45 -42.30
C SER A 297 15.03 10.83 -42.80
N ASN A 298 16.30 11.18 -42.62
CA ASN A 298 16.88 12.46 -43.07
C ASN A 298 17.94 12.28 -44.17
N VAL A 299 17.99 11.09 -44.78
CA VAL A 299 18.72 10.81 -46.01
C VAL A 299 17.74 10.24 -47.02
N ARG A 300 16.91 11.12 -47.59
CA ARG A 300 16.38 11.05 -48.95
C ARG A 300 15.76 12.39 -49.34
#